data_AF-A0A7L2SJE6-F1
#
_entry.id   AF-A0A7L2SJE6-F1
#
_cell.length_a   1.000
_cell.length_b   1.000
_cell.length_c   1.000
_cell.angle_alpha   90.00
_cell.angle_beta   90.00
_cell.angle_gamma   90.00
#
_symmetry.space_group_name_H-M   'P 1'
#
loop_
_entity.id
_entity.type
_entity.pdbx_description
1 polymer ?
#
loop_
_entity_poly.entity_id
_entity_poly.type
_entity_poly.pdbx_seq_one_letter_code
_entity_poly.pdbx_strand_id
1 'polypeptide(L)'
;VTNGGKTTLTNRLVKALPNCCVVHQDDFFKPQDQIEVGEDGFKQWDVLDSLDMEAMVSTVRAWIENPVKFARSHGVNVTPGSKEPTSHDIHILVIEGFLLYNYK
;
A
#
# COMPACT_ATOMS: atom_id res chain seq x y z
N VAL A 1 11.98 -3.15 8.55
CA VAL A 1 12.92 -4.22 8.11
C VAL A 1 12.67 -4.57 6.65
N THR A 2 13.72 -4.56 5.83
CA THR A 2 13.70 -4.95 4.42
C THR A 2 13.95 -6.47 4.28
N ASN A 3 13.54 -7.07 3.16
CA ASN A 3 13.76 -8.50 2.83
C ASN A 3 13.26 -9.56 3.85
N GLY A 4 12.45 -9.19 4.84
CA GLY A 4 11.88 -10.11 5.85
C GLY A 4 10.69 -10.95 5.38
N GLY A 5 10.47 -11.11 4.07
CA GLY A 5 9.36 -11.91 3.53
C GLY A 5 7.98 -11.23 3.49
N LYS A 6 7.90 -9.90 3.65
CA LYS A 6 6.65 -9.10 3.67
C LYS A 6 5.74 -9.40 2.47
N THR A 7 6.24 -9.24 1.26
CA THR A 7 5.48 -9.47 0.02
C THR A 7 5.00 -10.92 -0.10
N THR A 8 5.76 -11.89 0.41
CA THR A 8 5.33 -13.31 0.42
C THR A 8 4.16 -13.52 1.38
N LEU A 9 4.22 -12.93 2.58
CA LEU A 9 3.13 -12.96 3.54
C LEU A 9 1.87 -12.27 2.99
N THR A 10 2.04 -11.07 2.41
CA THR A 10 0.97 -10.29 1.81
C THR A 10 0.27 -11.05 0.69
N ASN A 11 1.03 -11.69 -0.21
CA ASN A 11 0.46 -12.54 -1.27
C ASN A 11 -0.33 -13.75 -0.74
N ARG A 12 0.01 -14.28 0.44
CA ARG A 12 -0.79 -15.34 1.09
C ARG A 12 -2.06 -14.80 1.71
N LEU A 13 -2.00 -13.62 2.34
CA LEU A 13 -3.16 -12.95 2.92
C LEU A 13 -4.20 -12.59 1.85
N VAL A 14 -3.78 -12.00 0.73
CA VAL A 14 -4.68 -11.65 -0.39
C VAL A 14 -5.42 -12.87 -0.93
N LYS A 15 -4.77 -14.05 -0.95
CA LYS A 15 -5.41 -15.30 -1.39
C LYS A 15 -6.37 -15.89 -0.36
N ALA A 16 -6.19 -15.58 0.92
CA ALA A 16 -6.98 -16.11 2.02
C ALA A 16 -8.15 -15.20 2.42
N LEU A 17 -8.12 -13.92 2.04
CA LEU A 17 -9.06 -12.90 2.49
C LEU A 17 -9.95 -12.42 1.33
N PRO A 18 -11.27 -12.28 1.53
CA PRO A 18 -12.16 -11.73 0.52
C PRO A 18 -11.94 -10.21 0.36
N ASN A 19 -12.20 -9.69 -0.84
CA ASN A 19 -12.22 -8.26 -1.13
C ASN A 19 -11.00 -7.49 -0.58
N CYS A 20 -9.82 -8.10 -0.71
CA CYS A 20 -8.58 -7.62 -0.12
C CYS A 20 -7.79 -6.76 -1.11
N CYS A 21 -7.43 -5.55 -0.69
CA CYS A 21 -6.54 -4.65 -1.41
C CYS A 21 -5.19 -4.55 -0.68
N VAL A 22 -4.13 -4.26 -1.42
CA VAL A 22 -2.79 -4.06 -0.86
C VAL A 22 -2.27 -2.69 -1.26
N VAL A 23 -1.64 -1.99 -0.33
CA VAL A 23 -0.83 -0.80 -0.57
C VAL A 23 0.60 -1.13 -0.16
N HIS A 24 1.53 -1.06 -1.11
CA HIS A 24 2.95 -1.27 -0.86
C HIS A 24 3.63 0.08 -0.65
N GLN A 25 4.29 0.30 0.50
CA GLN A 25 5.04 1.53 0.75
C GLN A 25 6.11 1.78 -0.33
N ASP A 26 6.70 0.73 -0.88
CA ASP A 26 7.73 0.80 -1.91
C ASP A 26 7.22 1.42 -3.23
N ASP A 27 5.91 1.41 -3.49
CA ASP A 27 5.31 2.07 -4.67
C ASP A 27 5.38 3.61 -4.57
N PHE A 28 5.68 4.15 -3.38
CA PHE A 28 5.73 5.58 -3.09
C PHE A 28 7.17 6.10 -3.01
N PHE A 29 8.18 5.34 -3.44
CA PHE A 29 9.52 5.90 -3.57
C PHE A 29 9.55 7.04 -4.57
N LYS A 30 10.22 8.13 -4.19
CA LYS A 30 10.50 9.23 -5.10
C LYS A 30 11.42 8.76 -6.24
N PRO A 31 11.40 9.43 -7.39
CA PRO A 31 12.34 9.18 -8.47
C PRO A 31 13.80 9.20 -8.01
N GLN A 32 14.63 8.38 -8.66
CA GLN A 32 16.03 8.15 -8.27
C GLN A 32 16.85 9.45 -8.16
N ASP A 33 16.57 10.46 -8.99
CA ASP A 33 17.22 11.77 -8.99
C ASP A 33 16.77 12.69 -7.85
N GLN A 34 15.69 12.36 -7.14
CA GLN A 34 15.17 13.08 -5.98
C GLN A 34 15.57 12.46 -4.65
N ILE A 35 16.29 11.34 -4.67
CA ILE A 35 16.80 10.69 -3.46
C ILE A 35 18.11 11.36 -3.04
N GLU A 36 18.14 11.87 -1.81
CA GLU A 36 19.32 12.51 -1.24
C GLU A 36 20.51 11.56 -1.15
N VAL A 37 21.71 12.12 -1.34
CA VAL A 37 22.98 11.42 -1.19
C VAL A 37 23.57 11.84 0.15
N GLY A 38 23.84 10.86 1.02
CA GLY A 38 24.43 11.09 2.34
C GLY A 38 25.90 11.51 2.24
N GLU A 39 26.46 11.90 3.40
CA GLU A 39 27.89 12.26 3.50
C GLU A 39 28.84 11.12 3.11
N ASP A 40 28.36 9.88 3.22
CA ASP A 40 29.04 8.65 2.80
C ASP A 40 29.01 8.40 1.28
N GLY A 41 28.32 9.26 0.52
CA GLY A 41 28.18 9.15 -0.93
C GLY A 41 27.09 8.15 -1.38
N PHE A 42 26.32 7.58 -0.46
CA PHE A 42 25.25 6.63 -0.79
C PHE A 42 23.86 7.29 -0.76
N LYS A 43 22.96 6.77 -1.60
CA LYS A 43 21.56 7.22 -1.64
C LYS A 43 20.79 6.76 -0.41
N GLN A 44 20.05 7.69 0.19
CA GLN A 44 19.30 7.46 1.41
C GLN A 44 17.89 6.95 1.07
N TRP A 45 17.76 5.64 0.86
CA TRP A 45 16.46 5.00 0.56
C TRP A 45 15.68 4.60 1.82
N ASP A 46 16.37 4.34 2.94
CA ASP A 46 15.71 3.84 4.15
C ASP A 46 15.23 4.96 5.10
N VAL A 47 14.83 6.11 4.56
CA VAL A 47 14.35 7.30 5.31
C VAL A 47 13.03 7.82 4.75
N LEU A 48 12.22 8.48 5.58
CA LEU A 48 10.91 9.00 5.15
C LEU A 48 11.01 9.99 3.98
N ASP A 49 12.07 10.79 3.93
CA ASP A 49 12.25 11.81 2.88
C ASP A 49 12.44 11.21 1.49
N SER A 50 12.77 9.93 1.39
CA SER A 50 12.84 9.19 0.12
C SER A 50 11.47 8.76 -0.43
N LEU A 51 10.41 8.92 0.36
CA LEU A 51 9.04 8.46 0.08
C LEU A 51 8.08 9.64 -0.09
N ASP A 52 7.10 9.50 -0.97
CA ASP A 52 5.91 10.36 -1.04
C ASP A 52 4.82 9.83 -0.08
N MET A 53 5.04 10.07 1.22
CA MET A 53 4.12 9.62 2.27
C MET A 53 2.76 10.34 2.21
N GLU A 54 2.70 11.56 1.67
CA GLU A 54 1.45 12.27 1.44
C GLU A 54 0.58 11.56 0.40
N ALA A 55 1.18 11.16 -0.74
CA ALA A 55 0.50 10.35 -1.73
C ALA A 55 0.02 9.01 -1.14
N MET A 56 0.85 8.36 -0.32
CA MET A 56 0.48 7.11 0.34
C MET A 56 -0.72 7.27 1.29
N VAL A 57 -0.72 8.32 2.13
CA VAL A 57 -1.85 8.63 3.02
C VAL A 57 -3.10 8.96 2.22
N SER A 58 -2.97 9.69 1.12
CA SER A 58 -4.08 9.99 0.20
C SER A 58 -4.69 8.71 -0.39
N THR A 59 -3.87 7.76 -0.83
CA THR A 59 -4.32 6.44 -1.30
C THR A 59 -5.09 5.69 -0.22
N VAL A 60 -4.59 5.67 1.03
CA VAL A 60 -5.29 5.03 2.16
C VAL A 60 -6.62 5.72 2.46
N ARG A 61 -6.66 7.06 2.44
CA ARG A 61 -7.91 7.83 2.64
C ARG A 61 -8.94 7.56 1.55
N ALA A 62 -8.51 7.47 0.29
CA ALA A 62 -9.39 7.13 -0.83
C ALA A 62 -9.99 5.71 -0.68
N TRP A 63 -9.21 4.76 -0.15
CA TRP A 63 -9.74 3.44 0.19
C TRP A 63 -10.76 3.50 1.33
N ILE A 64 -10.48 4.24 2.40
CA ILE A 64 -11.41 4.40 3.55
C ILE A 64 -12.74 5.03 3.10
N GLU A 65 -12.69 6.01 2.21
CA GLU A 65 -13.89 6.69 1.70
C GLU A 65 -14.79 5.75 0.88
N ASN A 66 -14.20 4.94 -0.01
CA ASN A 66 -14.95 4.00 -0.82
C ASN A 66 -14.10 2.79 -1.27
N PRO A 67 -14.06 1.71 -0.47
CA PRO A 67 -13.25 0.53 -0.77
C PRO A 67 -13.61 -0.15 -2.10
N VAL A 68 -14.89 -0.14 -2.48
CA VAL A 68 -15.38 -0.76 -3.72
C VAL A 68 -14.90 0.01 -4.94
N LYS A 69 -15.07 1.35 -4.93
CA LYS A 69 -14.61 2.22 -6.01
C LYS A 69 -13.09 2.13 -6.16
N PHE A 70 -12.38 2.13 -5.03
CA PHE A 70 -10.92 1.99 -5.00
C PHE A 70 -10.48 0.66 -5.64
N ALA A 71 -11.07 -0.46 -5.23
CA ALA A 71 -10.72 -1.77 -5.76
C ALA A 71 -10.91 -1.84 -7.29
N ARG A 72 -12.03 -1.30 -7.78
CA ARG A 72 -12.33 -1.23 -9.23
C ARG A 72 -11.33 -0.39 -10.00
N SER A 73 -10.91 0.77 -9.47
CA SER A 73 -9.95 1.65 -10.16
C SER A 73 -8.53 1.09 -10.19
N HIS A 74 -8.19 0.18 -9.28
CA HIS A 74 -6.86 -0.43 -9.16
C HIS A 74 -6.80 -1.89 -9.65
N GLY A 75 -7.83 -2.35 -10.39
CA GLY A 75 -7.83 -3.68 -11.01
C GLY A 75 -7.92 -4.84 -10.02
N VAL A 76 -8.34 -4.59 -8.77
CA VAL A 76 -8.56 -5.63 -7.77
C VAL A 76 -9.89 -6.31 -8.08
N ASN A 77 -9.84 -7.61 -8.36
CA ASN A 77 -11.03 -8.42 -8.55
C ASN A 77 -11.81 -8.52 -7.24
N VAL A 78 -12.82 -7.66 -7.09
CA VAL A 78 -13.86 -7.82 -6.08
C VAL A 78 -14.67 -9.06 -6.47
N THR A 79 -14.86 -10.00 -5.54
CA THR A 79 -15.46 -11.30 -5.81
C THR A 79 -16.81 -11.14 -6.56
N PRO A 80 -17.07 -11.83 -7.70
CA PRO A 80 -18.26 -11.59 -8.54
C PRO A 80 -19.58 -12.10 -7.94
N GLY A 81 -19.59 -12.45 -6.66
CA GLY A 81 -20.64 -13.28 -6.03
C GLY A 81 -21.86 -12.55 -5.49
N SER A 82 -21.80 -11.23 -5.28
CA SER A 82 -22.95 -10.44 -4.81
C SER A 82 -23.45 -9.54 -5.95
N LYS A 83 -24.70 -9.77 -6.37
CA LYS A 83 -25.48 -8.81 -7.14
C LYS A 83 -25.50 -7.50 -6.34
N GLU A 84 -24.76 -6.50 -6.80
CA GLU A 84 -24.46 -5.27 -6.04
C GLU A 84 -23.71 -5.55 -4.71
N PRO A 85 -22.62 -4.84 -4.39
CA PRO A 85 -22.02 -4.93 -3.06
C PRO A 85 -23.09 -4.55 -2.05
N THR A 86 -23.43 -5.48 -1.15
CA THR A 86 -24.36 -5.13 -0.07
C THR A 86 -23.61 -4.23 0.92
N SER A 87 -24.31 -3.35 1.63
CA SER A 87 -23.71 -2.52 2.70
C SER A 87 -23.06 -3.32 3.84
N HIS A 88 -23.07 -4.65 3.76
CA HIS A 88 -22.54 -5.60 4.74
C HIS A 88 -21.29 -6.34 4.26
N ASP A 89 -20.80 -6.09 3.04
CA ASP A 89 -19.59 -6.75 2.53
C ASP A 89 -18.35 -6.26 3.28
N ILE A 90 -17.55 -7.19 3.80
CA ILE A 90 -16.29 -6.87 4.48
C ILE A 90 -15.23 -6.55 3.42
N HIS A 91 -14.58 -5.41 3.56
CA HIS A 91 -13.43 -4.98 2.74
C HIS A 91 -12.19 -4.88 3.61
N ILE A 92 -11.07 -5.41 3.11
CA ILE A 92 -9.83 -5.48 3.88
C ILE A 92 -8.72 -4.74 3.13
N LEU A 93 -8.04 -3.83 3.82
CA LEU A 93 -6.83 -3.19 3.33
C LEU A 93 -5.62 -3.76 4.08
N VAL A 94 -4.64 -4.26 3.33
CA VAL A 94 -3.32 -4.59 3.84
C VAL A 94 -2.37 -3.48 3.43
N ILE A 95 -1.70 -2.88 4.41
CA ILE A 95 -0.64 -1.90 4.17
C ILE A 95 0.67 -2.56 4.58
N GLU A 96 1.60 -2.70 3.65
CA GLU A 96 2.93 -3.23 3.94
C GLU A 96 4.03 -2.20 3.70
N GLY A 97 5.07 -2.22 4.54
CA GLY A 97 6.17 -1.27 4.48
C GLY A 97 7.13 -1.46 5.65
N PHE A 98 8.09 -0.55 5.78
CA PHE A 98 9.13 -0.59 6.79
C PHE A 98 9.21 0.70 7.64
N LEU A 99 8.57 1.79 7.22
CA LEU A 99 8.50 3.08 7.93
C LEU A 99 7.05 3.55 8.17
N LEU A 100 6.07 2.64 8.10
CA LEU A 100 4.64 2.97 8.11
C LEU A 100 4.19 3.86 9.29
N TYR A 101 4.77 3.64 10.47
CA TYR A 101 4.39 4.36 11.70
C TYR A 101 5.33 5.52 12.05
N ASN A 102 6.23 5.87 11.14
CA ASN A 102 7.22 6.92 11.37
C ASN A 102 6.73 8.28 10.84
N TYR A 103 5.68 8.28 10.01
CA TYR A 103 5.03 9.48 9.50
C TYR A 103 4.02 10.03 10.51
N LYS A 104 3.98 11.36 10.71
CA LYS A 104 3.16 12.03 11.73
C LYS A 104 2.07 12.90 11.11
#